data_AF-A0A1V1NQF7-F1
#
_entry.id   AF-A0A1V1NQF7-F1
#
_cell.length_a   1.000
_cell.length_b   1.000
_cell.length_c   1.000
_cell.angle_alpha   90.00
_cell.angle_beta   90.00
_cell.angle_gamma   90.00
#
_symmetry.space_group_name_H-M   'P 1'
#
loop_
_entity.id
_entity.type
_entity.pdbx_description
1 polymer ?
#
loop_
_entity_poly.entity_id
_entity_poly.type
_entity_poly.pdbx_seq_one_letter_code
_entity_poly.pdbx_strand_id
1 'polypeptide(L)'
;QESGLSAFTLTDEQIEMIWKYLGGSMFEISYILGELIPLAKNKCVETESIQKEIDRLISMNEGKLSFYASINQGKRLLFRDILSVHQQKEMFRIDDLESLVEKGFYDETGLINELSNLVRMNILAFYPTTAHYMLQGNSMYYGLEKYINRVFSDNNQ
;
A
#
# COMPACT_ATOMS: atom_id res chain seq x y z
N GLN A 1 -17.13 -31.15 16.61
CA GLN A 1 -15.67 -31.34 16.81
C GLN A 1 -14.98 -30.35 15.89
N GLU A 2 -14.71 -29.14 16.37
CA GLU A 2 -13.83 -28.21 15.65
C GLU A 2 -12.39 -28.67 15.90
N SER A 3 -11.72 -29.16 14.86
CA SER A 3 -10.33 -29.62 14.97
C SER A 3 -9.41 -28.41 15.13
N GLY A 4 -9.09 -28.05 16.38
CA GLY A 4 -8.09 -27.04 16.73
C GLY A 4 -6.65 -27.49 16.45
N LEU A 5 -6.35 -27.87 15.21
CA LEU A 5 -4.98 -27.98 14.72
C LEU A 5 -4.60 -26.62 14.16
N SER A 6 -3.79 -25.84 14.90
CA SER A 6 -3.13 -24.67 14.31
C SER A 6 -2.30 -25.13 13.11
N ALA A 7 -2.53 -24.51 11.95
CA ALA A 7 -1.80 -24.84 10.73
C ALA A 7 -0.29 -24.59 10.89
N PHE A 8 0.07 -23.53 11.61
CA PHE A 8 1.43 -23.19 12.02
C PHE A 8 1.43 -22.24 13.22
N THR A 9 2.61 -22.00 13.80
CA THR A 9 2.88 -20.97 14.81
C THR A 9 3.94 -20.02 14.27
N LEU A 10 3.74 -18.72 14.47
CA LEU A 10 4.72 -17.69 14.11
C LEU A 10 5.56 -17.33 15.34
N THR A 11 6.83 -16.97 15.12
CA THR A 11 7.65 -16.34 16.17
C THR A 11 7.28 -14.87 16.32
N ASP A 12 7.65 -14.25 17.43
CA ASP A 12 7.41 -12.83 17.65
C ASP A 12 8.05 -11.97 16.55
N GLU A 13 9.25 -12.33 16.09
CA GLU A 13 9.92 -11.64 14.98
C GLU A 13 9.14 -11.74 13.67
N GLN A 14 8.50 -12.88 13.41
CA GLN A 14 7.66 -13.07 12.22
C GLN A 14 6.36 -12.26 12.31
N ILE A 15 5.77 -12.17 13.51
CA ILE A 15 4.59 -11.33 13.77
C ILE A 15 4.94 -9.86 13.55
N GLU A 16 6.05 -9.38 14.12
CA GLU A 16 6.53 -8.01 13.94
C GLU A 16 6.84 -7.70 12.47
N MET A 17 7.43 -8.65 11.74
CA MET A 17 7.66 -8.50 10.30
C MET A 17 6.35 -8.34 9.51
N ILE A 18 5.36 -9.20 9.77
CA ILE A 18 4.03 -9.10 9.15
C ILE A 18 3.37 -7.77 9.52
N TRP A 19 3.42 -7.36 10.78
CA TRP A 19 2.84 -6.09 11.24
C TRP A 19 3.52 -4.89 10.59
N LYS A 20 4.86 -4.89 10.49
CA LYS A 20 5.61 -3.83 9.81
C LYS A 20 5.17 -3.65 8.36
N TYR A 21 5.04 -4.73 7.61
CA TYR A 21 4.80 -4.64 6.16
C TYR A 21 3.33 -4.66 5.75
N LEU A 22 2.44 -5.25 6.55
CA LEU A 22 1.02 -5.42 6.22
C LEU A 22 0.08 -4.77 7.25
N GLY A 23 0.64 -4.11 8.27
CA GLY A 23 -0.11 -3.33 9.24
C GLY A 23 -1.06 -2.35 8.56
N GLY A 24 -2.22 -2.14 9.18
CA GLY A 24 -3.30 -1.32 8.61
C GLY A 24 -4.21 -2.03 7.60
N SER A 25 -3.93 -3.29 7.23
CA SER A 25 -4.81 -4.09 6.36
C SER A 25 -5.02 -5.51 6.90
N MET A 26 -6.12 -5.71 7.65
CA MET A 26 -6.51 -7.04 8.11
C MET A 26 -6.74 -8.03 6.96
N PHE A 27 -7.20 -7.53 5.81
CA PHE A 27 -7.36 -8.34 4.61
C PHE A 27 -6.02 -8.89 4.10
N GLU A 28 -4.98 -8.06 4.02
CA GLU A 28 -3.65 -8.49 3.57
C GLU A 28 -3.00 -9.47 4.56
N ILE A 29 -3.18 -9.22 5.86
CA ILE A 29 -2.72 -10.12 6.91
C ILE A 29 -3.42 -11.49 6.78
N SER A 30 -4.76 -11.52 6.71
CA SER A 30 -5.50 -12.77 6.53
C SER A 30 -5.13 -13.48 5.23
N TYR A 31 -4.91 -12.73 4.14
CA TYR A 31 -4.49 -13.28 2.86
C TYR A 31 -3.13 -13.98 2.97
N ILE A 32 -2.09 -13.31 3.47
CA ILE A 32 -0.77 -13.94 3.63
C ILE A 32 -0.85 -15.14 4.57
N LEU A 33 -1.53 -15.03 5.72
CA LEU A 33 -1.64 -16.16 6.63
C LEU A 33 -2.28 -17.39 5.95
N GLY A 34 -3.23 -17.20 5.03
CA GLY A 34 -3.79 -18.26 4.20
C GLY A 34 -2.78 -18.87 3.23
N GLU A 35 -1.99 -18.04 2.54
CA GLU A 35 -0.94 -18.48 1.60
C GLU A 35 0.20 -19.25 2.30
N LEU A 36 0.43 -19.01 3.59
CA LEU A 36 1.47 -19.71 4.37
C LEU A 36 1.05 -21.10 4.85
N ILE A 37 -0.25 -21.42 4.92
CA ILE A 37 -0.76 -22.74 5.33
C ILE A 37 -0.10 -23.89 4.55
N PRO A 38 -0.06 -23.90 3.21
CA PRO A 38 0.57 -24.99 2.46
C PRO A 38 2.11 -25.05 2.61
N LEU A 39 2.75 -23.98 3.09
CA LEU A 39 4.20 -23.91 3.28
C LEU A 39 4.64 -24.42 4.66
N ALA A 40 3.69 -24.64 5.58
CA ALA A 40 3.98 -25.06 6.94
C ALA A 40 4.59 -26.47 6.98
N LYS A 41 5.77 -26.58 7.60
CA LYS A 41 6.44 -27.85 7.90
C LYS A 41 6.61 -27.96 9.40
N ASN A 42 6.19 -29.08 9.99
CA ASN A 42 6.23 -29.29 11.44
C ASN A 42 5.57 -28.16 12.24
N LYS A 43 4.47 -27.58 11.72
CA LYS A 43 3.76 -26.42 12.29
C LYS A 43 4.58 -25.13 12.37
N CYS A 44 5.65 -25.02 11.60
CA CYS A 44 6.45 -23.80 11.47
C CYS A 44 6.49 -23.37 10.01
N VAL A 45 6.69 -22.06 9.79
CA VAL A 45 6.92 -21.47 8.47
C VAL A 45 8.27 -20.77 8.51
N GLU A 46 9.06 -20.93 7.46
CA GLU A 46 10.36 -20.26 7.36
C GLU A 46 10.17 -18.76 7.11
N THR A 47 10.93 -17.92 7.82
CA THR A 47 10.84 -16.45 7.69
C THR A 47 11.04 -15.98 6.24
N GLU A 48 11.89 -16.65 5.47
CA GLU A 48 12.09 -16.38 4.04
C GLU A 48 10.81 -16.56 3.22
N SER A 49 9.99 -17.58 3.55
CA SER A 49 8.71 -17.81 2.87
C SER A 49 7.73 -16.67 3.14
N ILE A 50 7.71 -16.15 4.37
CA ILE A 50 6.88 -15.01 4.74
C ILE A 50 7.35 -13.75 4.01
N GLN A 51 8.66 -13.48 4.02
CA GLN A 51 9.25 -12.32 3.33
C GLN A 51 8.94 -12.36 1.83
N LYS A 52 9.01 -13.53 1.20
CA LYS A 52 8.69 -13.71 -0.22
C LYS A 52 7.25 -13.34 -0.55
N GLU A 53 6.29 -13.71 0.29
CA GLU A 53 4.88 -13.33 0.08
C GLU A 53 4.65 -11.84 0.31
N ILE A 54 5.32 -11.24 1.29
CA ILE A 54 5.31 -9.79 1.52
C ILE A 54 5.87 -9.05 0.29
N ASP A 55 7.03 -9.46 -0.21
CA ASP A 55 7.68 -8.84 -1.38
C ASP A 55 6.82 -8.96 -2.64
N ARG A 56 6.09 -10.08 -2.77
CA ARG A 56 5.12 -10.28 -3.84
C ARG A 56 3.97 -9.27 -3.75
N LEU A 57 3.38 -9.06 -2.57
CA LEU A 57 2.32 -8.06 -2.38
C LEU A 57 2.80 -6.63 -2.68
N ILE A 58 3.98 -6.26 -2.19
CA ILE A 58 4.60 -4.95 -2.46
C ILE A 58 4.79 -4.77 -3.97
N SER A 59 5.30 -5.78 -4.67
CA SER A 59 5.51 -5.74 -6.11
C SER A 59 4.19 -5.68 -6.89
N MET A 60 3.14 -6.34 -6.41
CA MET A 60 1.80 -6.22 -6.99
C MET A 60 1.25 -4.79 -6.85
N ASN A 61 1.43 -4.16 -5.69
CA ASN A 61 1.00 -2.78 -5.46
C ASN A 61 1.80 -1.79 -6.31
N GLU A 62 3.12 -1.97 -6.44
CA GLU A 62 3.94 -1.20 -7.40
C GLU A 62 3.39 -1.34 -8.84
N GLY A 63 3.10 -2.56 -9.27
CA GLY A 63 2.56 -2.85 -10.60
C GLY A 63 1.19 -2.19 -10.83
N LYS A 64 0.31 -2.24 -9.82
CA LYS A 64 -1.02 -1.60 -9.83
C LYS A 64 -0.90 -0.08 -10.02
N LEU A 65 -0.02 0.57 -9.26
CA LEU A 65 0.25 2.01 -9.38
C LEU A 65 0.83 2.35 -10.75
N SER A 66 1.78 1.54 -11.23
CA SER A 66 2.38 1.70 -12.54
C SER A 66 1.37 1.61 -13.67
N PHE A 67 0.47 0.63 -13.62
CA PHE A 67 -0.59 0.46 -14.61
C PHE A 67 -1.57 1.64 -14.57
N TYR A 68 -1.97 2.07 -13.37
CA TYR A 68 -2.95 3.14 -13.20
C TYR A 68 -2.45 4.52 -13.65
N ALA A 69 -1.22 4.88 -13.27
CA ALA A 69 -0.61 6.15 -13.64
C ALA A 69 -0.09 6.14 -15.07
N SER A 70 0.44 5.00 -15.55
CA SER A 70 1.02 4.87 -16.89
C SER A 70 1.98 6.03 -17.20
N ILE A 71 1.83 6.70 -18.34
CA ILE A 71 2.59 7.90 -18.74
C ILE A 71 1.95 9.22 -18.29
N ASN A 72 0.84 9.21 -17.55
CA ASN A 72 0.15 10.42 -17.13
C ASN A 72 0.95 11.16 -16.04
N GLN A 73 1.42 12.37 -16.35
CA GLN A 73 2.23 13.17 -15.44
C GLN A 73 1.46 13.63 -14.20
N GLY A 74 0.19 14.02 -14.34
CA GLY A 74 -0.66 14.43 -13.22
C GLY A 74 -0.77 13.32 -12.18
N LYS A 75 -1.04 12.08 -12.61
CA LYS A 75 -1.13 10.91 -11.72
C LYS A 75 0.20 10.57 -11.05
N ARG A 76 1.32 10.66 -11.78
CA ARG A 76 2.66 10.45 -11.23
C ARG A 76 2.97 11.46 -10.13
N LEU A 77 2.63 12.74 -10.35
CA LEU A 77 2.82 13.79 -9.36
C LEU A 77 1.86 13.66 -8.18
N LEU A 78 0.60 13.27 -8.41
CA LEU A 78 -0.33 12.93 -7.34
C LEU A 78 0.22 11.85 -6.42
N PHE A 79 0.73 10.75 -6.98
CA PHE A 79 1.35 9.68 -6.20
C PHE A 79 2.61 10.13 -5.44
N ARG A 80 3.43 11.00 -6.05
CA ARG A 80 4.59 11.57 -5.38
C ARG A 80 4.17 12.42 -4.19
N ASP A 81 3.21 13.31 -4.38
CA ASP A 81 2.75 14.22 -3.34
C ASP A 81 2.05 13.45 -2.20
N ILE A 82 1.24 12.41 -2.51
CA ILE A 82 0.69 11.48 -1.51
C ILE A 82 1.81 10.82 -0.69
N LEU A 83 2.87 10.31 -1.33
CA LEU A 83 3.99 9.71 -0.64
C LEU A 83 4.69 10.71 0.29
N SER A 84 4.98 11.92 -0.23
CA SER A 84 5.62 12.98 0.55
C SER A 84 4.81 13.40 1.76
N VAL A 85 3.49 13.51 1.63
CA VAL A 85 2.61 13.81 2.78
C VAL A 85 2.57 12.64 3.76
N HIS A 86 2.44 11.40 3.28
CA HIS A 86 2.38 10.21 4.12
C HIS A 86 3.64 10.04 5.00
N GLN A 87 4.82 10.37 4.46
CA GLN A 87 6.09 10.35 5.20
C GLN A 87 6.16 11.37 6.34
N GLN A 88 5.34 12.43 6.30
CA GLN A 88 5.24 13.43 7.37
C GLN A 88 4.12 13.11 8.36
N LYS A 89 3.00 12.58 7.85
CA LYS A 89 1.82 12.20 8.61
C LYS A 89 1.08 11.07 7.91
N GLU A 90 0.68 10.05 8.66
CA GLU A 90 0.05 8.85 8.10
C GLU A 90 -1.24 9.14 7.32
N MET A 91 -2.01 10.14 7.76
CA MET A 91 -3.27 10.58 7.16
C MET A 91 -3.18 11.98 6.56
N PHE A 92 -3.90 12.22 5.47
CA PHE A 92 -3.91 13.51 4.76
C PHE A 92 -5.32 13.94 4.36
N ARG A 93 -5.50 15.24 4.13
CA ARG A 93 -6.72 15.86 3.59
C ARG A 93 -6.48 16.29 2.15
N ILE A 94 -7.55 16.59 1.41
CA ILE A 94 -7.41 17.09 0.04
C ILE A 94 -6.61 18.41 -0.03
N ASP A 95 -6.71 19.24 1.02
CA ASP A 95 -5.98 20.50 1.15
C ASP A 95 -4.45 20.28 1.16
N ASP A 96 -3.96 19.11 1.61
CA ASP A 96 -2.53 18.77 1.55
C ASP A 96 -2.01 18.56 0.12
N LEU A 97 -2.91 18.49 -0.86
CA LEU A 97 -2.64 18.29 -2.27
C LEU A 97 -2.99 19.52 -3.12
N GLU A 98 -3.25 20.68 -2.50
CA GLU A 98 -3.64 21.92 -3.19
C GLU A 98 -2.66 22.33 -4.30
N SER A 99 -1.37 22.04 -4.11
CA SER A 99 -0.32 22.38 -5.07
C SER A 99 -0.53 21.73 -6.44
N LEU A 100 -1.26 20.61 -6.52
CA LEU A 100 -1.60 19.96 -7.78
C LEU A 100 -2.64 20.75 -8.58
N VAL A 101 -3.53 21.46 -7.88
CA VAL A 101 -4.51 22.38 -8.48
C VAL A 101 -3.85 23.67 -8.91
N GLU A 102 -3.04 24.27 -8.03
CA GLU A 102 -2.31 25.52 -8.32
C GLU A 102 -1.40 25.41 -9.55
N LYS A 103 -0.77 24.24 -9.74
CA LYS A 103 0.10 23.95 -10.89
C LYS A 103 -0.67 23.53 -12.15
N GLY A 104 -1.99 23.41 -12.07
CA GLY A 104 -2.85 23.07 -13.20
C GLY A 104 -2.82 21.61 -13.64
N PHE A 105 -2.35 20.68 -12.78
CA PHE A 105 -2.42 19.24 -13.08
C PHE A 105 -3.83 18.68 -12.92
N TYR A 106 -4.63 19.30 -12.06
CA TYR A 106 -6.03 18.99 -11.83
C TYR A 106 -6.82 20.28 -11.63
N ASP A 107 -8.10 20.28 -11.97
CA ASP A 107 -9.05 21.18 -11.33
C ASP A 107 -9.56 20.55 -10.02
N GLU A 108 -10.30 21.31 -9.20
CA GLU A 108 -10.79 20.82 -7.90
C GLU A 108 -11.64 19.56 -8.05
N THR A 109 -12.54 19.55 -9.03
CA THR A 109 -13.43 18.41 -9.30
C THR A 109 -12.65 17.18 -9.77
N GLY A 110 -11.64 17.38 -10.62
CA GLY A 110 -10.75 16.34 -11.12
C GLY A 110 -9.93 15.70 -10.00
N LEU A 111 -9.39 16.50 -9.07
CA LEU A 111 -8.65 15.97 -7.93
C LEU A 111 -9.55 15.16 -6.99
N ILE A 112 -10.77 15.64 -6.69
CA ILE A 112 -11.76 14.91 -5.90
C ILE A 112 -12.12 13.57 -6.55
N ASN A 113 -12.36 13.58 -7.87
CA ASN A 113 -12.70 12.38 -8.62
C ASN A 113 -11.53 11.39 -8.64
N GLU A 114 -10.30 11.88 -8.77
CA GLU A 114 -9.11 11.03 -8.77
C GLU A 114 -8.92 10.36 -7.39
N LEU A 115 -9.02 11.10 -6.29
CA LEU A 115 -8.97 10.53 -4.94
C LEU A 115 -10.10 9.51 -4.71
N SER A 116 -11.31 9.81 -5.18
CA SER A 116 -12.45 8.87 -5.11
C SER A 116 -12.19 7.58 -5.90
N ASN A 117 -11.52 7.68 -7.06
CA ASN A 117 -11.13 6.51 -7.84
C ASN A 117 -10.06 5.69 -7.12
N LEU A 118 -9.07 6.33 -6.49
CA LEU A 118 -8.05 5.65 -5.70
C LEU A 118 -8.66 4.91 -4.50
N VAL A 119 -9.72 5.45 -3.90
CA VAL A 119 -10.50 4.75 -2.85
C VAL A 119 -11.20 3.52 -3.43
N ARG A 120 -11.93 3.66 -4.55
CA ARG A 120 -12.62 2.53 -5.22
C ARG A 120 -11.66 1.41 -5.63
N MET A 121 -10.42 1.78 -5.97
CA MET A 121 -9.39 0.83 -6.36
C MET A 121 -8.68 0.17 -5.18
N ASN A 122 -9.04 0.48 -3.93
CA ASN A 122 -8.32 0.03 -2.75
C ASN A 122 -6.84 0.43 -2.76
N ILE A 123 -6.55 1.67 -3.19
CA ILE A 123 -5.22 2.29 -3.05
C ILE A 123 -5.23 3.20 -1.82
N LEU A 124 -6.33 3.92 -1.63
CA LEU A 124 -6.58 4.75 -0.46
C LEU A 124 -7.75 4.21 0.36
N ALA A 125 -7.67 4.37 1.68
CA ALA A 125 -8.82 4.37 2.57
C ALA A 125 -9.30 5.81 2.79
N PHE A 126 -10.61 6.00 3.00
CA PHE A 126 -11.20 7.30 3.31
C PHE A 126 -12.01 7.22 4.61
N TYR A 127 -11.72 8.16 5.52
CA TYR A 127 -12.38 8.31 6.81
C TYR A 127 -13.43 9.43 6.72
N PRO A 128 -14.73 9.10 6.57
CA PRO A 128 -15.76 10.11 6.28
C PRO A 128 -16.03 11.06 7.45
N THR A 129 -15.75 10.65 8.70
CA THR A 129 -15.98 11.47 9.89
C THR A 129 -14.99 12.63 10.01
N THR A 130 -13.78 12.46 9.45
CA THR A 130 -12.70 13.45 9.55
C THR A 130 -12.26 13.97 8.19
N ALA A 131 -12.83 13.46 7.09
CA ALA A 131 -12.43 13.76 5.71
C ALA A 131 -10.93 13.54 5.44
N HIS A 132 -10.37 12.47 6.03
CA HIS A 132 -8.97 12.08 5.80
C HIS A 132 -8.85 10.88 4.86
N TYR A 133 -7.76 10.85 4.12
CA TYR A 133 -7.28 9.75 3.31
C TYR A 133 -6.04 9.13 3.94
N MET A 134 -5.83 7.85 3.65
CA MET A 134 -4.65 7.08 4.08
C MET A 134 -4.34 6.04 3.01
N LEU A 135 -3.08 5.61 2.88
CA LEU A 135 -2.76 4.43 2.07
C LEU A 135 -3.42 3.19 2.66
N GLN A 136 -3.95 2.32 1.80
CA GLN A 136 -4.60 1.10 2.25
C GLN A 136 -3.57 0.02 2.61
N GLY A 137 -3.09 0.07 3.86
CA GLY A 137 -2.10 -0.85 4.40
C GLY A 137 -0.65 -0.46 4.08
N ASN A 138 0.28 -0.91 4.91
CA ASN A 138 1.70 -0.61 4.77
C ASN A 138 2.29 -1.19 3.47
N SER A 139 1.74 -2.28 2.95
CA SER A 139 2.24 -2.89 1.71
C SER A 139 1.98 -1.98 0.50
N MET A 140 0.91 -1.16 0.54
CA MET A 140 0.65 -0.12 -0.44
C MET A 140 1.65 1.02 -0.33
N TYR A 141 2.03 1.42 0.89
CA TYR A 141 3.10 2.39 1.11
C TYR A 141 4.42 1.94 0.48
N TYR A 142 4.89 0.73 0.78
CA TYR A 142 6.13 0.22 0.20
C TYR A 142 6.04 0.06 -1.33
N GLY A 143 4.88 -0.33 -1.86
CA GLY A 143 4.63 -0.38 -3.29
C GLY A 143 4.69 1.01 -3.95
N LEU A 144 4.15 2.03 -3.29
CA LEU A 144 4.19 3.42 -3.72
C LEU A 144 5.61 4.00 -3.68
N GLU A 145 6.34 3.76 -2.60
CA GLU A 145 7.74 4.17 -2.47
C GLU A 145 8.59 3.59 -3.61
N LYS A 146 8.46 2.28 -3.86
CA LYS A 146 9.18 1.61 -4.95
C LYS A 146 8.80 2.18 -6.32
N TYR A 147 7.51 2.44 -6.54
CA TYR A 147 7.00 3.04 -7.78
C TYR A 147 7.60 4.44 -8.02
N ILE A 148 7.57 5.32 -7.01
CA ILE A 148 8.09 6.69 -7.12
C ILE A 148 9.60 6.68 -7.33
N ASN A 149 10.33 5.85 -6.59
CA ASN A 149 11.78 5.72 -6.76
C ASN A 149 12.13 5.30 -8.19
N ARG A 150 11.41 4.35 -8.78
CA ARG A 150 11.62 3.95 -10.18
C ARG A 150 11.30 5.10 -11.15
N VAL A 151 10.15 5.75 -11.02
CA VAL A 151 9.69 6.77 -11.99
C VAL A 151 10.51 8.06 -11.94
N PHE A 152 11.00 8.46 -10.76
CA PHE A 152 11.68 9.75 -10.58
C PHE A 152 13.19 9.65 -10.38
N SER A 153 13.75 8.50 -9.99
CA SER A 153 15.21 8.32 -9.95
C SER A 153 15.81 8.07 -11.33
N ASP A 154 15.06 7.43 -12.24
CA ASP A 154 15.50 7.16 -13.62
C ASP A 154 15.60 8.42 -14.50
N ASN A 155 15.20 9.61 -13.99
CA ASN A 155 15.33 10.90 -14.70
C ASN A 155 16.58 11.71 -14.29
N ASN A 156 17.46 11.16 -13.46
CA ASN A 156 18.74 11.77 -13.04
C ASN A 156 19.98 11.12 -13.70
N GLN A 157 19.79 10.38 -14.81
CA GLN A 157 20.85 9.91 -15.72
C GLN A 157 20.69 10.57 -17.09
#